data_AF-A0A3B9NDG9-F1
#
_entry.id   AF-A0A3B9NDG9-F1
#
_cell.length_a   1.000
_cell.length_b   1.000
_cell.length_c   1.000
_cell.angle_alpha   90.00
_cell.angle_beta   90.00
_cell.angle_gamma   90.00
#
_symmetry.space_group_name_H-M   'P 1'
#
loop_
_entity.id
_entity.type
_entity.pdbx_description
1 polymer ?
#
loop_
_entity_poly.entity_id
_entity_poly.type
_entity_poly.pdbx_seq_one_letter_code
_entity_poly.pdbx_strand_id
1 'polypeptide(L)'
;MRKTKFSLVSSLIATSLSIFVCKIDLTTTKTSIPEVSKAKASTKLFNATAVATTDYELIWSDEFNSNGGFDSTKWSYADRGTVAWNKYMTSLPAYASQDGSNLVLRMDNAVVAGDPVAYHAGRVKSMGKFSMTYGKVGVRAKFTQGRGSWPAIWMMPEPATAYGGWPACGEIDIMEHVNNESVMYHTIHNSSVTNANGGSTASKAATYNTTDYNLYTMIWSPNDIRFYVNNVLQYTYARVSGGGTQQWPFDVPFYLI
;
A
#
# COMPACT_ATOMS: atom_id res chain seq x y z
N MET A 1 -16.48 -6.63 50.70
CA MET A 1 -15.95 -7.37 49.52
C MET A 1 -17.10 -7.59 48.53
N ARG A 2 -17.18 -6.77 47.48
CA ARG A 2 -17.91 -6.99 46.20
C ARG A 2 -17.85 -5.66 45.43
N LYS A 3 -16.91 -5.55 44.48
CA LYS A 3 -16.94 -4.51 43.44
C LYS A 3 -17.20 -5.23 42.12
N THR A 4 -18.33 -4.90 41.53
CA THR A 4 -18.83 -5.35 40.23
C THR A 4 -17.85 -4.97 39.13
N LYS A 5 -17.43 -5.94 38.32
CA LYS A 5 -16.69 -5.73 37.07
C LYS A 5 -17.70 -5.33 35.99
N PHE A 6 -17.55 -4.14 35.42
CA PHE A 6 -18.15 -3.81 34.12
C PHE A 6 -17.25 -4.38 33.02
N SER A 7 -17.78 -5.33 32.26
CA SER A 7 -17.23 -5.76 30.97
C SER A 7 -17.96 -4.98 29.89
N LEU A 8 -17.25 -4.10 29.17
CA LEU A 8 -17.68 -3.62 27.87
C LEU A 8 -16.74 -4.27 26.85
N VAL A 9 -17.19 -5.36 26.24
CA VAL A 9 -16.63 -5.83 24.97
C VAL A 9 -17.60 -5.36 23.90
N SER A 10 -17.38 -4.13 23.43
CA SER A 10 -18.05 -3.61 22.25
C SER A 10 -17.46 -4.29 21.02
N SER A 11 -18.24 -5.17 20.40
CA SER A 11 -17.99 -5.69 19.05
C SER A 11 -17.81 -4.52 18.08
N LEU A 12 -16.67 -4.48 17.39
CA LEU A 12 -16.50 -3.61 16.24
C LEU A 12 -16.65 -4.46 14.97
N ILE A 13 -17.62 -4.06 14.17
CA ILE A 13 -17.98 -4.65 12.89
C ILE A 13 -16.79 -4.45 11.94
N ALA A 14 -16.20 -5.57 11.50
CA ALA A 14 -15.16 -5.59 10.49
C ALA A 14 -15.80 -5.38 9.11
N THR A 15 -15.37 -4.33 8.41
CA THR A 15 -15.61 -4.18 6.96
C THR A 15 -14.28 -4.25 6.23
N SER A 16 -14.30 -5.12 5.22
CA SER A 16 -13.23 -5.62 4.35
C SER A 16 -12.01 -4.72 4.13
N LEU A 17 -10.85 -5.36 4.15
CA LEU A 17 -9.63 -4.89 3.51
C LEU A 17 -9.58 -5.49 2.12
N SER A 18 -9.37 -4.65 1.12
CA SER A 18 -9.13 -5.09 -0.24
C SER A 18 -7.89 -4.40 -0.78
N ILE A 19 -6.94 -5.16 -1.30
CA ILE A 19 -5.95 -4.63 -2.23
C ILE A 19 -6.43 -5.00 -3.63
N PHE A 20 -6.58 -4.02 -4.51
CA PHE A 20 -7.05 -4.24 -5.88
C PHE A 20 -6.07 -3.58 -6.86
N VAL A 21 -5.70 -4.31 -7.92
CA VAL A 21 -4.91 -3.80 -9.04
C VAL A 21 -5.71 -3.85 -10.32
N CYS A 22 -5.81 -2.74 -11.07
CA CYS A 22 -6.58 -2.71 -12.31
C CYS A 22 -5.84 -2.20 -13.56
N LYS A 23 -6.19 -2.69 -14.77
CA LYS A 23 -5.71 -2.24 -16.10
C LYS A 23 -6.78 -1.46 -16.87
N ILE A 24 -6.38 -0.54 -17.77
CA ILE A 24 -7.32 0.28 -18.56
C ILE A 24 -8.01 -0.54 -19.65
N ASP A 25 -9.34 -0.46 -19.72
CA ASP A 25 -10.15 -0.93 -20.87
C ASP A 25 -10.51 0.27 -21.77
N LEU A 26 -10.18 0.19 -23.06
CA LEU A 26 -10.32 1.30 -24.03
C LEU A 26 -11.63 1.22 -24.84
N THR A 27 -12.60 0.42 -24.41
CA THR A 27 -13.82 0.21 -25.20
C THR A 27 -15.10 0.48 -24.41
N THR A 28 -15.65 1.71 -24.52
CA THR A 28 -17.05 1.91 -24.96
C THR A 28 -17.50 3.38 -24.99
N THR A 29 -18.20 3.70 -26.08
CA THR A 29 -18.84 4.97 -26.39
C THR A 29 -20.27 5.05 -25.84
N LYS A 30 -20.62 6.28 -25.42
CA LYS A 30 -21.96 6.86 -25.15
C LYS A 30 -23.20 6.01 -25.45
N THR A 31 -24.08 5.85 -24.45
CA THR A 31 -25.54 5.95 -24.67
C THR A 31 -26.30 6.46 -23.43
N SER A 32 -27.48 7.03 -23.68
CA SER A 32 -28.34 7.92 -22.89
C SER A 32 -29.10 7.31 -21.69
N ILE A 33 -29.46 8.19 -20.74
CA ILE A 33 -30.22 7.95 -19.50
C ILE A 33 -31.74 7.89 -19.77
N PRO A 34 -32.50 7.02 -19.08
CA PRO A 34 -33.90 7.29 -18.77
C PRO A 34 -34.20 7.35 -17.26
N GLU A 35 -35.37 7.90 -16.97
CA GLU A 35 -35.91 8.53 -15.75
C GLU A 35 -36.26 7.59 -14.58
N VAL A 36 -36.37 8.17 -13.38
CA VAL A 36 -36.60 7.50 -12.08
C VAL A 36 -38.09 7.27 -11.80
N SER A 37 -38.46 6.09 -11.25
CA SER A 37 -39.72 5.91 -10.52
C SER A 37 -39.49 5.30 -9.11
N LYS A 38 -40.32 5.72 -8.15
CA LYS A 38 -40.22 5.44 -6.71
C LYS A 38 -40.90 4.11 -6.32
N ALA A 39 -40.25 3.31 -5.47
CA ALA A 39 -40.92 2.35 -4.57
C ALA A 39 -40.07 2.06 -3.31
N LYS A 40 -40.76 1.74 -2.19
CA LYS A 40 -40.26 1.67 -0.80
C LYS A 40 -39.73 0.28 -0.39
N ALA A 41 -38.61 0.32 0.34
CA ALA A 41 -38.10 -0.52 1.46
C ALA A 41 -38.31 -2.05 1.49
N SER A 42 -37.21 -2.82 1.56
CA SER A 42 -36.85 -3.75 2.65
C SER A 42 -35.54 -4.52 2.35
N THR A 43 -34.84 -4.93 3.42
CA THR A 43 -33.61 -5.79 3.49
C THR A 43 -32.31 -5.25 2.89
N LYS A 44 -31.53 -4.51 3.70
CA LYS A 44 -30.11 -4.20 3.44
C LYS A 44 -29.25 -5.47 3.60
N LEU A 45 -29.20 -6.29 2.56
CA LEU A 45 -27.97 -6.99 2.20
C LEU A 45 -27.09 -5.94 1.53
N PHE A 46 -25.88 -5.71 2.06
CA PHE A 46 -24.89 -4.91 1.37
C PHE A 46 -24.45 -5.68 0.13
N ASN A 47 -25.22 -5.54 -0.95
CA ASN A 47 -24.73 -5.81 -2.29
C ASN A 47 -23.53 -4.89 -2.49
N ALA A 48 -22.34 -5.49 -2.54
CA ALA A 48 -21.19 -4.92 -3.20
C ALA A 48 -21.54 -4.75 -4.69
N THR A 49 -22.37 -3.75 -4.98
CA THR A 49 -22.43 -3.15 -6.30
C THR A 49 -21.18 -2.31 -6.36
N ALA A 50 -20.07 -2.98 -6.67
CA ALA A 50 -18.90 -2.33 -7.20
C ALA A 50 -19.42 -1.48 -8.36
N VAL A 51 -19.40 -0.17 -8.14
CA VAL A 51 -19.43 0.79 -9.23
C VAL A 51 -18.31 0.34 -10.13
N ALA A 52 -18.66 -0.27 -11.26
CA ALA A 52 -17.74 -0.48 -12.34
C ALA A 52 -17.21 0.91 -12.69
N THR A 53 -16.00 1.22 -12.22
CA THR A 53 -15.19 2.26 -12.82
C THR A 53 -14.95 1.76 -14.23
N THR A 54 -15.70 2.29 -15.20
CA THR A 54 -15.81 1.79 -16.58
C THR A 54 -14.48 1.67 -17.33
N ASP A 55 -13.37 2.14 -16.75
CA ASP A 55 -12.06 2.21 -17.38
C ASP A 55 -11.02 1.30 -16.69
N TYR A 56 -11.36 0.42 -15.75
CA TYR A 56 -10.37 -0.37 -14.99
C TYR A 56 -10.84 -1.81 -14.69
N GLU A 57 -10.15 -2.82 -15.22
CA GLU A 57 -10.38 -4.25 -14.95
C GLU A 57 -9.49 -4.76 -13.80
N LEU A 58 -10.07 -5.41 -12.78
CA LEU A 58 -9.33 -6.02 -11.67
C LEU A 58 -8.51 -7.24 -12.13
N ILE A 59 -7.18 -7.17 -12.01
CA ILE A 59 -6.26 -8.25 -12.43
C ILE A 59 -5.61 -9.01 -11.27
N TRP A 60 -5.58 -8.43 -10.08
CA TRP A 60 -4.98 -9.06 -8.90
C TRP A 60 -5.52 -8.41 -7.62
N SER A 61 -5.79 -9.24 -6.62
CA SER A 61 -6.25 -8.76 -5.33
C SER A 61 -5.82 -9.63 -4.17
N ASP A 62 -5.78 -9.04 -2.98
CA ASP A 62 -5.78 -9.79 -1.72
C ASP A 62 -6.67 -9.11 -0.70
N GLU A 63 -7.67 -9.86 -0.22
CA GLU A 63 -8.61 -9.44 0.81
C GLU A 63 -8.14 -9.87 2.21
N PHE A 64 -7.01 -10.58 2.29
CA PHE A 64 -6.45 -11.18 3.49
C PHE A 64 -7.49 -11.96 4.28
N ASN A 65 -8.09 -12.96 3.62
CA ASN A 65 -9.07 -13.88 4.18
C ASN A 65 -8.48 -15.29 4.40
N SER A 66 -7.15 -15.42 4.39
CA SER A 66 -6.44 -16.70 4.53
C SER A 66 -6.39 -17.17 5.98
N ASN A 67 -6.48 -18.48 6.23
CA ASN A 67 -6.35 -19.01 7.59
C ASN A 67 -4.88 -19.27 7.94
N GLY A 68 -4.40 -18.76 9.07
CA GLY A 68 -3.06 -19.08 9.60
C GLY A 68 -1.90 -18.23 9.05
N GLY A 69 -2.18 -17.12 8.37
CA GLY A 69 -1.18 -16.19 7.82
C GLY A 69 -1.63 -15.60 6.49
N PHE A 70 -0.79 -14.76 5.88
CA PHE A 70 -1.04 -14.26 4.53
C PHE A 70 -0.91 -15.37 3.47
N ASP A 71 -1.53 -15.18 2.31
CA ASP A 71 -1.43 -16.12 1.18
C ASP A 71 0.02 -16.20 0.66
N SER A 72 0.69 -17.33 0.92
CA SER A 72 2.07 -17.53 0.49
C SER A 72 2.23 -17.72 -1.02
N THR A 73 1.15 -17.86 -1.79
CA THR A 73 1.20 -17.82 -3.26
C THR A 73 1.29 -16.39 -3.79
N LYS A 74 0.91 -15.40 -2.97
CA LYS A 74 0.92 -13.96 -3.30
C LYS A 74 2.05 -13.19 -2.62
N TRP A 75 2.40 -13.57 -1.40
CA TRP A 75 3.31 -12.81 -0.55
C TRP A 75 4.42 -13.67 0.02
N SER A 76 5.60 -13.09 0.16
CA SER A 76 6.72 -13.62 0.95
C SER A 76 7.04 -12.65 2.07
N TYR A 77 7.61 -13.12 3.18
CA TYR A 77 8.27 -12.22 4.12
C TYR A 77 9.37 -11.43 3.41
N ALA A 78 9.57 -10.17 3.81
CA ALA A 78 10.74 -9.42 3.38
C ALA A 78 11.98 -9.85 4.16
N ASP A 79 13.08 -10.03 3.45
CA ASP A 79 14.34 -10.46 4.04
C ASP A 79 14.95 -9.37 4.92
N ARG A 80 15.63 -9.79 5.98
CA ARG A 80 16.48 -8.89 6.76
C ARG A 80 17.71 -8.52 5.95
N GLY A 81 18.04 -7.23 5.95
CA GLY A 81 19.28 -6.73 5.37
C GLY A 81 20.06 -5.86 6.35
N THR A 82 20.88 -4.97 5.80
CA THR A 82 21.75 -4.07 6.57
C THR A 82 21.35 -2.59 6.44
N VAL A 83 20.45 -2.28 5.50
CA VAL A 83 20.00 -0.91 5.25
C VAL A 83 18.85 -0.52 6.18
N ALA A 84 18.62 0.78 6.31
CA ALA A 84 17.70 1.33 7.30
C ALA A 84 16.29 0.70 7.25
N TRP A 85 15.77 0.47 6.04
CA TRP A 85 14.41 -0.04 5.86
C TRP A 85 14.23 -1.53 6.17
N ASN A 86 15.28 -2.37 6.08
CA ASN A 86 15.15 -3.83 6.31
C ASN A 86 15.96 -4.41 7.47
N LYS A 87 16.79 -3.62 8.17
CA LYS A 87 17.66 -4.15 9.24
C LYS A 87 16.91 -4.80 10.42
N TYR A 88 15.63 -4.46 10.61
CA TYR A 88 14.78 -5.01 11.67
C TYR A 88 13.73 -6.01 11.17
N MET A 89 13.77 -6.41 9.89
CA MET A 89 12.77 -7.34 9.37
C MET A 89 12.93 -8.72 9.99
N THR A 90 11.81 -9.42 10.15
CA THR A 90 11.77 -10.79 10.61
C THR A 90 10.74 -11.61 9.85
N SER A 91 11.01 -12.89 9.68
CA SER A 91 10.08 -13.87 9.11
C SER A 91 9.24 -14.58 10.19
N LEU A 92 9.30 -14.11 11.44
CA LEU A 92 8.49 -14.66 12.53
C LEU A 92 7.01 -14.35 12.29
N PRO A 93 6.11 -15.36 12.33
CA PRO A 93 4.67 -15.17 12.12
C PRO A 93 4.01 -14.18 13.07
N ALA A 94 4.57 -13.96 14.27
CA ALA A 94 4.07 -12.97 15.22
C ALA A 94 4.17 -11.51 14.71
N TYR A 95 4.97 -11.26 13.66
CA TYR A 95 5.22 -9.92 13.14
C TYR A 95 4.53 -9.64 11.80
N ALA A 96 4.25 -10.66 10.99
CA ALA A 96 3.32 -10.55 9.87
C ALA A 96 2.30 -11.70 9.96
N SER A 97 1.11 -11.36 10.42
CA SER A 97 0.02 -12.29 10.73
C SER A 97 -1.27 -11.84 10.09
N GLN A 98 -2.31 -12.65 10.18
CA GLN A 98 -3.66 -12.23 9.80
C GLN A 98 -4.57 -12.25 11.02
N ASP A 99 -5.34 -11.17 11.20
CA ASP A 99 -6.38 -11.05 12.23
C ASP A 99 -7.71 -10.70 11.56
N GLY A 100 -8.63 -11.66 11.56
CA GLY A 100 -9.85 -11.59 10.76
C GLY A 100 -9.53 -11.42 9.27
N SER A 101 -10.06 -10.34 8.68
CA SER A 101 -9.85 -9.96 7.28
C SER A 101 -8.73 -8.91 7.12
N ASN A 102 -7.72 -8.89 7.98
CA ASN A 102 -6.62 -7.92 7.91
C ASN A 102 -5.26 -8.62 7.98
N LEU A 103 -4.36 -8.22 7.09
CA LEU A 103 -2.92 -8.37 7.34
C LEU A 103 -2.52 -7.44 8.50
N VAL A 104 -1.89 -8.00 9.52
CA VAL A 104 -1.35 -7.27 10.67
C VAL A 104 0.17 -7.34 10.62
N LEU A 105 0.79 -6.19 10.34
CA LEU A 105 2.22 -5.99 10.44
C LEU A 105 2.53 -5.30 11.76
N ARG A 106 3.34 -5.97 12.59
CA ARG A 106 3.71 -5.50 13.93
C ARG A 106 5.16 -5.06 13.94
N MET A 107 5.46 -4.07 14.77
CA MET A 107 6.82 -3.70 15.17
C MET A 107 6.87 -3.55 16.69
N ASP A 108 7.90 -4.08 17.33
CA ASP A 108 8.22 -3.81 18.73
C ASP A 108 9.70 -4.13 19.06
N ASN A 109 10.01 -4.17 20.36
CA ASN A 109 11.30 -4.49 20.95
C ASN A 109 11.28 -5.74 21.85
N ALA A 110 10.38 -6.69 21.58
CA ALA A 110 10.35 -7.95 22.33
C ALA A 110 11.64 -8.75 22.08
N VAL A 111 12.25 -9.26 23.16
CA VAL A 111 13.47 -10.05 23.05
C VAL A 111 13.18 -11.37 22.35
N VAL A 112 13.81 -11.57 21.18
CA VAL A 112 13.81 -12.84 20.46
C VAL A 112 15.11 -13.58 20.78
N ALA A 113 15.00 -14.74 21.42
CA ALA A 113 16.15 -15.52 21.84
C ALA A 113 17.06 -15.87 20.64
N GLY A 114 18.35 -15.53 20.75
CA GLY A 114 19.34 -15.78 19.70
C GLY A 114 19.38 -14.73 18.58
N ASP A 115 18.53 -13.72 18.61
CA ASP A 115 18.54 -12.63 17.64
C ASP A 115 19.17 -11.36 18.25
N PRO A 116 20.27 -10.82 17.68
CA PRO A 116 21.00 -9.72 18.29
C PRO A 116 20.36 -8.33 18.09
N VAL A 117 19.30 -8.19 17.28
CA VAL A 117 18.70 -6.88 17.03
C VAL A 117 17.70 -6.50 18.13
N ALA A 118 17.67 -5.19 18.45
CA ALA A 118 16.81 -4.66 19.51
C ALA A 118 15.34 -4.46 19.12
N TYR A 119 15.02 -4.57 17.82
CA TYR A 119 13.68 -4.38 17.29
C TYR A 119 13.40 -5.37 16.18
N HIS A 120 12.12 -5.71 16.04
CA HIS A 120 11.63 -6.62 15.02
C HIS A 120 10.39 -6.02 14.38
N ALA A 121 10.27 -6.15 13.07
CA ALA A 121 9.13 -5.65 12.31
C ALA A 121 8.73 -6.64 11.22
N GLY A 122 7.42 -6.74 10.99
CA GLY A 122 6.86 -7.53 9.90
C GLY A 122 6.77 -6.72 8.63
N ARG A 123 7.07 -7.39 7.51
CA ARG A 123 6.89 -6.87 6.16
C ARG A 123 6.70 -8.03 5.21
N VAL A 124 5.86 -7.82 4.22
CA VAL A 124 5.63 -8.78 3.13
C VAL A 124 6.01 -8.14 1.81
N LYS A 125 6.26 -8.94 0.78
CA LYS A 125 6.50 -8.48 -0.59
C LYS A 125 5.93 -9.45 -1.61
N SER A 126 5.48 -8.95 -2.75
CA SER A 126 4.96 -9.76 -3.85
C SER A 126 6.03 -10.16 -4.89
N MET A 127 7.30 -9.86 -4.64
CA MET A 127 8.43 -10.19 -5.53
C MET A 127 8.42 -11.66 -5.95
N GLY A 128 8.54 -11.92 -7.25
CA GLY A 128 8.50 -13.26 -7.85
C GLY A 128 7.12 -13.92 -7.88
N LYS A 129 6.07 -13.21 -7.44
CA LYS A 129 4.68 -13.71 -7.36
C LYS A 129 3.72 -12.83 -8.13
N PHE A 130 3.83 -11.51 -7.94
CA PHE A 130 3.07 -10.52 -8.67
C PHE A 130 3.86 -9.22 -8.83
N SER A 131 3.96 -8.78 -10.07
CA SER A 131 4.44 -7.46 -10.46
C SER A 131 3.58 -6.92 -11.60
N MET A 132 3.55 -5.60 -11.73
CA MET A 132 2.72 -4.92 -12.74
C MET A 132 3.45 -3.74 -13.35
N THR A 133 3.05 -3.37 -14.57
CA THR A 133 3.42 -2.09 -15.19
C THR A 133 2.16 -1.36 -15.58
N TYR A 134 2.03 -0.12 -15.12
CA TYR A 134 0.86 0.76 -15.30
C TYR A 134 -0.45 0.20 -14.73
N GLY A 135 -1.40 1.10 -14.48
CA GLY A 135 -2.72 0.77 -13.95
C GLY A 135 -2.99 1.49 -12.65
N LYS A 136 -3.83 0.88 -11.82
CA LYS A 136 -4.22 1.42 -10.51
C LYS A 136 -3.84 0.43 -9.42
N VAL A 137 -3.26 0.89 -8.33
CA VAL A 137 -3.05 0.14 -7.09
C VAL A 137 -3.84 0.83 -5.98
N GLY A 138 -4.69 0.10 -5.28
CA GLY A 138 -5.39 0.58 -4.08
C GLY A 138 -5.04 -0.27 -2.87
N VAL A 139 -4.66 0.36 -1.76
CA VAL A 139 -4.41 -0.30 -0.47
C VAL A 139 -5.19 0.44 0.62
N ARG A 140 -6.07 -0.28 1.32
CA ARG A 140 -6.80 0.26 2.47
C ARG A 140 -6.03 -0.03 3.76
N ALA A 141 -5.48 0.95 4.44
CA ALA A 141 -4.68 0.67 5.63
C ALA A 141 -4.90 1.70 6.75
N LYS A 142 -4.64 1.26 7.97
CA LYS A 142 -4.53 2.07 9.18
C LYS A 142 -3.25 1.66 9.88
N PHE A 143 -2.56 2.62 10.50
CA PHE A 143 -1.39 2.37 11.31
C PHE A 143 -1.45 3.21 12.59
N THR A 144 -0.65 2.80 13.58
CA THR A 144 -0.46 3.56 14.83
C THR A 144 0.83 4.35 14.72
N GLN A 145 0.78 5.64 15.02
CA GLN A 145 1.96 6.49 15.08
C GLN A 145 2.82 6.13 16.29
N GLY A 146 4.14 6.25 16.17
CA GLY A 146 5.05 5.96 17.27
C GLY A 146 6.45 6.49 17.02
N ARG A 147 7.14 6.92 18.07
CA ARG A 147 8.53 7.36 17.93
C ARG A 147 9.39 6.19 17.44
N GLY A 148 10.08 6.38 16.32
CA GLY A 148 10.88 5.36 15.64
C GLY A 148 10.10 4.46 14.68
N SER A 149 8.78 4.62 14.54
CA SER A 149 8.00 3.89 13.55
C SER A 149 8.13 4.51 12.17
N TRP A 150 8.19 3.65 11.14
CA TRP A 150 8.14 4.05 9.73
C TRP A 150 7.31 3.04 8.92
N PRO A 151 5.97 3.03 9.06
CA PRO A 151 5.14 2.19 8.20
C PRO A 151 5.19 2.73 6.77
N ALA A 152 5.26 1.82 5.81
CA ALA A 152 5.36 2.14 4.39
C ALA A 152 4.54 1.16 3.54
N ILE A 153 4.03 1.66 2.42
CA ILE A 153 3.47 0.88 1.31
C ILE A 153 4.16 1.41 0.06
N TRP A 154 4.92 0.55 -0.61
CA TRP A 154 5.82 1.00 -1.68
C TRP A 154 6.03 -0.08 -2.73
N MET A 155 6.63 0.30 -3.85
CA MET A 155 6.87 -0.59 -4.96
C MET A 155 8.30 -0.47 -5.47
N MET A 156 8.87 -1.62 -5.84
CA MET A 156 10.22 -1.73 -6.41
C MET A 156 10.19 -2.50 -7.73
N PRO A 157 11.12 -2.23 -8.66
CA PRO A 157 11.18 -2.88 -9.96
C PRO A 157 11.60 -4.35 -9.84
N GLU A 158 11.10 -5.17 -10.75
CA GLU A 158 11.51 -6.55 -10.95
C GLU A 158 11.94 -6.74 -12.42
N PRO A 159 13.24 -6.91 -12.71
CA PRO A 159 14.35 -7.05 -11.76
C PRO A 159 14.79 -5.72 -11.13
N ALA A 160 15.35 -5.78 -9.91
CA ALA A 160 15.86 -4.61 -9.18
C ALA A 160 17.07 -3.92 -9.84
N THR A 161 17.58 -4.48 -10.94
CA THR A 161 18.68 -3.96 -11.76
C THR A 161 18.21 -3.25 -13.02
N ALA A 162 16.90 -3.08 -13.22
CA ALA A 162 16.36 -2.33 -14.36
C ALA A 162 17.01 -0.94 -14.42
N TYR A 163 17.54 -0.53 -15.58
CA TYR A 163 18.20 0.77 -15.78
C TYR A 163 19.38 1.09 -14.85
N GLY A 164 19.86 0.12 -14.07
CA GLY A 164 20.89 0.29 -13.04
C GLY A 164 20.44 -0.26 -11.68
N GLY A 165 21.28 -0.10 -10.64
CA GLY A 165 20.85 -0.34 -9.26
C GLY A 165 20.05 0.83 -8.71
N TRP A 166 19.56 0.72 -7.48
CA TRP A 166 18.89 1.84 -6.81
C TRP A 166 19.83 3.07 -6.70
N PRO A 167 19.35 4.30 -6.94
CA PRO A 167 17.97 4.67 -7.26
C PRO A 167 17.64 4.65 -8.76
N ALA A 168 18.58 4.32 -9.64
CA ALA A 168 18.37 4.35 -11.10
C ALA A 168 17.28 3.39 -11.58
N CYS A 169 17.03 2.31 -10.85
CA CYS A 169 15.93 1.38 -11.14
C CYS A 169 14.53 1.90 -10.81
N GLY A 170 14.44 2.98 -10.03
CA GLY A 170 13.18 3.55 -9.59
C GLY A 170 12.64 2.92 -8.31
N GLU A 171 11.86 3.71 -7.58
CA GLU A 171 11.09 3.32 -6.40
C GLU A 171 9.86 4.22 -6.32
N ILE A 172 8.71 3.65 -5.95
CA ILE A 172 7.45 4.37 -5.85
C ILE A 172 6.86 4.15 -4.46
N ASP A 173 6.92 5.18 -3.61
CA ASP A 173 6.38 5.14 -2.26
C ASP A 173 4.95 5.67 -2.26
N ILE A 174 3.99 4.74 -2.21
CA ILE A 174 2.56 5.04 -2.20
C ILE A 174 2.14 5.66 -0.87
N MET A 175 2.80 5.29 0.23
CA MET A 175 2.60 5.91 1.54
C MET A 175 3.81 5.64 2.41
N GLU A 176 4.36 6.70 3.00
CA GLU A 176 5.32 6.62 4.10
C GLU A 176 4.85 7.49 5.26
N HIS A 177 4.97 7.02 6.48
CA HIS A 177 4.77 7.85 7.67
C HIS A 177 5.99 7.76 8.57
N VAL A 178 6.38 8.87 9.18
CA VAL A 178 7.58 8.94 10.01
C VAL A 178 7.21 9.38 11.42
N ASN A 179 7.63 8.58 12.40
CA ASN A 179 7.49 8.89 13.82
C ASN A 179 6.04 9.23 14.25
N ASN A 180 5.84 10.45 14.74
CA ASN A 180 4.59 11.01 15.23
C ASN A 180 4.15 12.21 14.38
N GLU A 181 4.58 12.27 13.12
CA GLU A 181 4.20 13.37 12.24
C GLU A 181 2.68 13.40 12.00
N SER A 182 2.14 14.59 11.77
CA SER A 182 0.71 14.76 11.48
C SER A 182 0.35 14.49 10.01
N VAL A 183 1.38 14.27 9.18
CA VAL A 183 1.28 14.02 7.74
C VAL A 183 1.96 12.70 7.39
N MET A 184 1.63 12.18 6.21
CA MET A 184 2.37 11.11 5.56
C MET A 184 2.97 11.64 4.25
N TYR A 185 3.80 10.87 3.57
CA TYR A 185 4.48 11.25 2.34
C TYR A 185 4.17 10.29 1.20
N HIS A 186 4.06 10.85 0.01
CA HIS A 186 4.27 10.14 -1.25
C HIS A 186 5.66 10.50 -1.75
N THR A 187 6.47 9.51 -2.11
CA THR A 187 7.85 9.75 -2.55
C THR A 187 8.13 8.98 -3.84
N ILE A 188 8.89 9.61 -4.73
CA ILE A 188 9.44 8.96 -5.92
C ILE A 188 10.96 8.99 -5.78
N HIS A 189 11.63 7.85 -6.01
CA HIS A 189 13.07 7.83 -6.20
C HIS A 189 13.43 7.46 -7.63
N ASN A 190 14.38 8.20 -8.19
CA ASN A 190 15.09 7.90 -9.44
C ASN A 190 16.41 8.69 -9.44
N SER A 191 17.24 8.53 -10.48
CA SER A 191 18.53 9.22 -10.57
C SER A 191 18.42 10.74 -10.62
N SER A 192 17.32 11.31 -11.10
CA SER A 192 17.15 12.76 -11.22
C SER A 192 16.72 13.46 -9.93
N VAL A 193 16.10 12.76 -8.99
CA VAL A 193 15.48 13.37 -7.80
C VAL A 193 16.06 12.88 -6.48
N THR A 194 16.77 11.74 -6.48
CA THR A 194 17.36 11.14 -5.27
C THR A 194 18.80 11.58 -5.05
N ASN A 195 19.10 12.07 -3.86
CA ASN A 195 20.45 12.46 -3.45
C ASN A 195 21.25 11.28 -2.85
N ALA A 196 22.55 11.49 -2.62
CA ALA A 196 23.46 10.45 -2.11
C ALA A 196 23.10 9.93 -0.70
N ASN A 197 22.32 10.68 0.09
CA ASN A 197 21.84 10.27 1.40
C ASN A 197 20.47 9.57 1.34
N GLY A 198 19.94 9.38 0.12
CA GLY A 198 18.64 8.77 -0.13
C GLY A 198 17.43 9.68 0.05
N GLY A 199 17.63 10.98 0.30
CA GLY A 199 16.52 11.94 0.26
C GLY A 199 16.08 12.21 -1.18
N SER A 200 14.77 12.36 -1.39
CA SER A 200 14.20 12.71 -2.70
C SER A 200 13.63 14.12 -2.72
N THR A 201 13.89 14.87 -3.80
CA THR A 201 13.22 16.15 -4.08
C THR A 201 11.79 15.97 -4.62
N ALA A 202 11.41 14.76 -4.99
CA ALA A 202 10.07 14.36 -5.41
C ALA A 202 9.31 13.68 -4.26
N SER A 203 9.34 14.29 -3.07
CA SER A 203 8.55 13.88 -1.91
C SER A 203 7.50 14.93 -1.58
N LYS A 204 6.27 14.48 -1.31
CA LYS A 204 5.13 15.36 -1.05
C LYS A 204 4.37 14.91 0.18
N ALA A 205 4.32 15.79 1.18
CA ALA A 205 3.46 15.61 2.34
C ALA A 205 1.97 15.61 1.93
N ALA A 206 1.21 14.71 2.54
CA ALA A 206 -0.20 14.48 2.29
C ALA A 206 -0.97 14.28 3.60
N THR A 207 -2.25 14.66 3.58
CA THR A 207 -3.15 14.51 4.72
C THR A 207 -3.84 13.16 4.69
N TYR A 208 -4.15 12.62 5.87
CA TYR A 208 -4.83 11.35 6.03
C TYR A 208 -5.65 11.34 7.32
N ASN A 209 -6.58 10.40 7.45
CA ASN A 209 -7.29 10.16 8.70
C ASN A 209 -6.37 9.40 9.66
N THR A 210 -5.95 10.05 10.75
CA THR A 210 -5.03 9.47 11.74
C THR A 210 -5.68 8.42 12.65
N THR A 211 -7.02 8.35 12.68
CA THR A 211 -7.78 7.53 13.62
C THR A 211 -8.52 6.36 12.96
N ASP A 212 -8.57 6.32 11.63
CA ASP A 212 -9.29 5.32 10.86
C ASP A 212 -8.47 4.84 9.66
N TYR A 213 -8.97 3.83 8.96
CA TYR A 213 -8.43 3.38 7.69
C TYR A 213 -8.52 4.48 6.63
N ASN A 214 -7.51 4.50 5.77
CA ASN A 214 -7.47 5.33 4.58
C ASN A 214 -7.33 4.43 3.36
N LEU A 215 -7.88 4.88 2.24
CA LEU A 215 -7.61 4.31 0.93
C LEU A 215 -6.44 5.06 0.28
N TYR A 216 -5.26 4.44 0.26
CA TYR A 216 -4.09 4.90 -0.46
C TYR A 216 -4.17 4.37 -1.88
N THR A 217 -4.17 5.25 -2.87
CA THR A 217 -4.31 4.85 -4.28
C THR A 217 -3.20 5.47 -5.11
N MET A 218 -2.56 4.64 -5.93
CA MET A 218 -1.67 5.07 -7.01
C MET A 218 -2.35 4.80 -8.35
N ILE A 219 -2.37 5.79 -9.24
CA ILE A 219 -2.67 5.61 -10.66
C ILE A 219 -1.38 5.89 -11.43
N TRP A 220 -0.92 4.90 -12.17
CA TRP A 220 0.34 4.93 -12.90
C TRP A 220 0.07 4.74 -14.39
N SER A 221 0.48 5.73 -15.18
CA SER A 221 0.40 5.73 -16.64
C SER A 221 1.78 5.89 -17.26
N PRO A 222 1.92 5.75 -18.59
CA PRO A 222 3.18 6.04 -19.27
C PRO A 222 3.69 7.48 -19.13
N ASN A 223 2.84 8.41 -18.67
CA ASN A 223 3.11 9.85 -18.64
C ASN A 223 3.12 10.44 -17.22
N ASP A 224 2.48 9.80 -16.24
CA ASP A 224 2.39 10.30 -14.88
C ASP A 224 2.13 9.18 -13.86
N ILE A 225 2.56 9.43 -12.63
CA ILE A 225 2.15 8.68 -11.44
C ILE A 225 1.39 9.65 -10.54
N ARG A 226 0.15 9.31 -10.21
CA ARG A 226 -0.76 10.12 -9.40
C ARG A 226 -1.12 9.39 -8.11
N PHE A 227 -1.01 10.09 -6.99
CA PHE A 227 -1.28 9.56 -5.67
C PHE A 227 -2.51 10.20 -5.06
N TYR A 228 -3.36 9.38 -4.46
CA TYR A 228 -4.60 9.78 -3.84
C TYR A 228 -4.70 9.21 -2.43
N VAL A 229 -5.32 9.97 -1.54
CA VAL A 229 -5.76 9.51 -0.23
C VAL A 229 -7.26 9.73 -0.15
N ASN A 230 -8.02 8.68 0.14
CA ASN A 230 -9.49 8.72 0.23
C ASN A 230 -10.14 9.36 -1.01
N ASN A 231 -9.65 8.99 -2.19
CA ASN A 231 -10.06 9.51 -3.52
C ASN A 231 -9.74 10.99 -3.78
N VAL A 232 -8.94 11.65 -2.94
CA VAL A 232 -8.46 13.03 -3.14
C VAL A 232 -7.02 13.00 -3.65
N LEU A 233 -6.79 13.60 -4.83
CA LEU A 233 -5.45 13.72 -5.40
C LEU A 233 -4.54 14.53 -4.46
N GLN A 234 -3.40 13.97 -4.11
CA GLN A 234 -2.39 14.60 -3.25
C GLN A 234 -1.14 15.01 -4.03
N TYR A 235 -0.71 14.17 -4.97
CA TYR A 235 0.54 14.38 -5.69
C TYR A 235 0.48 13.79 -7.10
N THR A 236 1.13 14.47 -8.05
CA THR A 236 1.37 13.99 -9.41
C THR A 236 2.85 14.14 -9.72
N TYR A 237 3.50 13.03 -10.06
CA TYR A 237 4.85 13.02 -10.63
C TYR A 237 4.74 12.78 -12.15
N ALA A 238 5.04 13.80 -12.94
CA ALA A 238 4.91 13.76 -14.40
C ALA A 238 6.22 13.36 -15.07
N ARG A 239 6.13 12.59 -16.15
CA ARG A 239 7.23 12.33 -17.07
C ARG A 239 7.59 13.62 -17.79
N VAL A 240 8.88 13.96 -17.80
CA VAL A 240 9.36 15.14 -18.53
C VAL A 240 9.97 14.73 -19.87
N SER A 241 9.69 15.53 -20.90
CA SER A 241 10.31 15.34 -22.22
C SER A 241 11.83 15.44 -22.09
N GLY A 242 12.56 14.49 -22.69
CA GLY A 242 14.02 14.44 -22.63
C GLY A 242 14.61 13.93 -21.31
N GLY A 243 13.80 13.57 -20.30
CA GLY A 243 14.31 13.09 -19.00
C GLY A 243 14.95 11.70 -19.04
N GLY A 244 14.62 10.88 -20.05
CA GLY A 244 15.14 9.53 -20.23
C GLY A 244 14.88 8.62 -19.04
N THR A 245 15.65 7.53 -18.94
CA THR A 245 15.53 6.55 -17.84
C THR A 245 16.00 7.10 -16.50
N GLN A 246 16.82 8.17 -16.49
CA GLN A 246 17.25 8.81 -15.25
C GLN A 246 16.07 9.47 -14.50
N GLN A 247 15.12 10.04 -15.24
CA GLN A 247 13.92 10.68 -14.67
C GLN A 247 12.72 9.75 -14.64
N TRP A 248 12.62 8.82 -15.60
CA TRP A 248 11.48 7.93 -15.80
C TRP A 248 11.89 6.46 -15.98
N PRO A 249 12.39 5.78 -14.94
CA PRO A 249 12.60 4.33 -14.95
C PRO A 249 11.30 3.52 -14.72
N PHE A 250 10.13 4.18 -14.78
CA PHE A 250 8.82 3.62 -14.42
C PHE A 250 8.06 3.07 -15.63
N ASP A 251 8.74 2.31 -16.48
CA ASP A 251 8.19 1.64 -17.66
C ASP A 251 8.53 0.13 -17.69
N VAL A 252 8.89 -0.44 -16.54
CA VAL A 252 9.14 -1.87 -16.29
C VAL A 252 8.20 -2.40 -15.19
N PRO A 253 8.11 -3.73 -14.94
CA PRO A 253 7.28 -4.27 -13.87
C PRO A 253 7.79 -3.91 -12.47
N PHE A 254 6.86 -3.58 -11.57
CA PHE A 254 7.12 -3.29 -10.16
C PHE A 254 6.28 -4.23 -9.26
N TYR A 255 6.87 -4.75 -8.19
CA TYR A 255 6.21 -5.55 -7.16
C TYR A 255 5.88 -4.68 -5.93
N LEU A 256 4.86 -5.09 -5.16
CA LEU A 256 4.37 -4.38 -3.98
C LEU A 256 5.08 -4.87 -2.71
N ILE A 257 5.31 -3.95 -1.77
CA ILE A 257 5.96 -4.16 -0.47
C ILE A 257 5.20 -3.41 0.63
#